data_AF-A0A819MHI6-F1
#
_entry.id   AF-A0A819MHI6-F1
#
_cell.length_a   1.000
_cell.length_b   1.000
_cell.length_c   1.000
_cell.angle_alpha   90.00
_cell.angle_beta   90.00
_cell.angle_gamma   90.00
#
_symmetry.space_group_name_H-M   'P 1'
#
loop_
_entity.id
_entity.type
_entity.pdbx_description
1 polymer ?
#
loop_
_entity_poly.entity_id
_entity_poly.type
_entity_poly.pdbx_seq_one_letter_code
_entity_poly.pdbx_strand_id
1 'polypeptide(L)'
;LTKIFDKKKFAVQNLSLDLYEGEILSFLGHNGAGKTTTMSILTGLIPATSGTATIYDQDINIDMDKIRKNLGWCPQHNVLFEKLTVEEHLLFFSKLKQVQNGQLKCCGTSLFLKTTFGEGYVLTLVKKDPWMGSKNDLTSTITQCIPQAYLKEETRNRHSFPEFFSILDSRKESLSITGYGVQDVSLEEVFLKVTEQYKTMNSRFCDLS
;
A
#
# COMPACT_ATOMS: atom_id res chain seq x y z
N LEU A 1 -27.27 -0.58 14.17
CA LEU A 1 -26.29 -1.14 15.13
C LEU A 1 -26.09 -0.22 16.34
N THR A 2 -26.13 -0.74 17.57
CA THR A 2 -26.00 0.05 18.82
C THR A 2 -25.13 -0.68 19.85
N LYS A 3 -24.30 0.08 20.59
CA LYS A 3 -23.48 -0.39 21.71
C LYS A 3 -23.54 0.56 22.90
N ILE A 4 -23.88 -0.01 24.04
CA ILE A 4 -23.96 0.64 25.35
C ILE A 4 -23.03 -0.10 26.31
N PHE A 5 -22.20 0.65 27.05
CA PHE A 5 -21.39 0.10 28.14
C PHE A 5 -22.03 0.40 29.50
N ASP A 6 -21.63 -0.33 30.54
CA ASP A 6 -22.27 -0.46 31.87
C ASP A 6 -22.73 0.86 32.53
N LYS A 7 -22.07 1.99 32.25
CA LYS A 7 -22.50 3.32 32.72
C LYS A 7 -23.61 3.97 31.88
N LYS A 8 -24.39 3.18 31.12
CA LYS A 8 -25.35 3.66 30.10
C LYS A 8 -24.73 4.62 29.07
N LYS A 9 -23.42 4.51 28.84
CA LYS A 9 -22.70 5.37 27.89
C LYS A 9 -22.87 4.77 26.49
N PHE A 10 -23.56 5.49 25.61
CA PHE A 10 -23.63 5.15 24.20
C PHE A 10 -22.25 5.30 23.58
N ALA A 11 -21.69 4.19 23.12
CA ALA A 11 -20.46 4.19 22.35
C ALA A 11 -20.74 4.12 20.84
N VAL A 12 -21.85 3.50 20.45
CA VAL A 12 -22.41 3.53 19.09
C VAL A 12 -23.92 3.62 19.24
N GLN A 13 -24.58 4.55 18.54
CA GLN A 13 -26.03 4.75 18.65
C GLN A 13 -26.67 4.73 17.27
N ASN A 14 -27.51 3.73 17.02
CA ASN A 14 -28.32 3.57 15.81
C ASN A 14 -27.55 3.77 14.49
N LEU A 15 -26.33 3.22 14.42
CA LEU A 15 -25.54 3.27 13.18
C LEU A 15 -26.22 2.41 12.11
N SER A 16 -26.52 3.02 10.97
CA SER A 16 -27.03 2.36 9.76
C SER A 16 -26.12 2.77 8.60
N LEU A 17 -25.58 1.78 7.91
CA LEU A 17 -24.53 1.95 6.91
C LEU A 17 -24.53 0.71 6.04
N ASP A 18 -24.42 0.91 4.74
CA ASP A 18 -24.14 -0.14 3.76
C ASP A 18 -22.72 0.08 3.21
N LEU A 19 -21.96 -1.01 3.08
CA LEU A 19 -20.64 -1.01 2.46
C LEU A 19 -20.67 -1.94 1.26
N TYR A 20 -20.19 -1.50 0.11
CA TYR A 20 -20.18 -2.30 -1.11
C TYR A 20 -18.80 -2.85 -1.45
N GLU A 21 -18.78 -3.94 -2.22
CA GLU A 21 -17.54 -4.53 -2.69
C GLU A 21 -16.74 -3.54 -3.55
N GLY A 22 -15.43 -3.47 -3.32
CA GLY A 22 -14.54 -2.54 -4.01
C GLY A 22 -14.47 -1.13 -3.41
N GLU A 23 -15.30 -0.82 -2.41
CA GLU A 23 -15.26 0.47 -1.74
C GLU A 23 -14.25 0.51 -0.59
N ILE A 24 -13.63 1.68 -0.41
CA ILE A 24 -12.79 1.97 0.75
C ILE A 24 -13.58 2.89 1.68
N LEU A 25 -14.04 2.34 2.81
CA LEU A 25 -14.69 3.13 3.86
C LEU A 25 -13.67 3.59 4.91
N SER A 26 -13.76 4.85 5.31
CA SER A 26 -13.03 5.40 6.46
C SER A 26 -13.98 5.98 7.50
N PHE A 27 -13.83 5.55 8.75
CA PHE A 27 -14.49 6.20 9.89
C PHE A 27 -13.65 7.39 10.35
N LEU A 28 -14.20 8.59 10.25
CA LEU A 28 -13.55 9.83 10.72
C LEU A 28 -14.34 10.43 11.89
N GLY A 29 -13.63 11.04 12.84
CA GLY A 29 -14.24 11.67 14.01
C GLY A 29 -13.28 11.81 15.18
N HIS A 30 -13.67 12.52 16.24
CA HIS A 30 -12.84 12.71 17.43
C HIS A 30 -12.61 11.40 18.21
N ASN A 31 -11.64 11.41 19.14
CA ASN A 31 -11.41 10.29 20.05
C ASN A 31 -12.67 10.02 20.90
N GLY A 32 -13.08 8.76 20.98
CA GLY A 32 -14.30 8.37 21.68
C GLY A 32 -15.61 8.50 20.89
N ALA A 33 -15.58 8.92 19.61
CA ALA A 33 -16.76 8.97 18.75
C ALA A 33 -17.35 7.59 18.38
N GLY A 34 -16.75 6.49 18.83
CA GLY A 34 -17.26 5.12 18.58
C GLY A 34 -16.61 4.37 17.43
N LYS A 35 -15.66 4.96 16.69
CA LYS A 35 -14.99 4.34 15.52
C LYS A 35 -14.41 2.95 15.82
N THR A 36 -13.51 2.88 16.80
CA THR A 36 -12.89 1.63 17.23
C THR A 36 -13.94 0.67 17.78
N THR A 37 -14.94 1.17 18.51
CA THR A 37 -16.05 0.35 19.02
C THR A 37 -16.84 -0.30 17.88
N THR A 38 -17.19 0.46 16.83
CA THR A 38 -17.87 -0.06 15.64
C THR A 38 -17.04 -1.15 14.99
N MET A 39 -15.74 -0.91 14.73
CA MET A 39 -14.86 -1.91 14.14
C MET A 39 -14.72 -3.17 15.01
N SER A 40 -14.64 -3.02 16.34
CA SER A 40 -14.59 -4.15 17.26
C SER A 40 -15.87 -4.98 17.28
N ILE A 41 -17.02 -4.38 16.99
CA ILE A 41 -18.29 -5.11 16.82
C ILE A 41 -18.29 -5.88 15.50
N LEU A 42 -17.95 -5.22 14.38
CA LEU A 42 -17.93 -5.84 13.06
C LEU A 42 -16.92 -6.99 12.95
N THR A 43 -15.83 -6.92 13.70
CA THR A 43 -14.82 -7.99 13.78
C THR A 43 -15.13 -9.06 14.83
N GLY A 44 -16.21 -8.87 15.60
CA GLY A 44 -16.65 -9.76 16.67
C GLY A 44 -15.69 -9.84 17.86
N LEU A 45 -14.91 -8.78 18.14
CA LEU A 45 -14.14 -8.65 19.38
C LEU A 45 -15.05 -8.34 20.57
N ILE A 46 -16.13 -7.60 20.34
CA ILE A 46 -17.17 -7.32 21.33
C ILE A 46 -18.55 -7.51 20.71
N PRO A 47 -19.55 -8.01 21.46
CA PRO A 47 -20.90 -8.10 20.95
C PRO A 47 -21.56 -6.71 20.88
N ALA A 48 -22.48 -6.52 19.94
CA ALA A 48 -23.39 -5.39 19.94
C ALA A 48 -24.32 -5.45 21.17
N THR A 49 -24.87 -4.31 21.60
CA THR A 49 -25.96 -4.30 22.60
C THR A 49 -27.30 -4.53 21.92
N SER A 50 -27.50 -3.96 20.73
CA SER A 50 -28.71 -4.18 19.93
C SER A 50 -28.50 -3.87 18.45
N GLY A 51 -29.40 -4.38 17.61
CA GLY A 51 -29.31 -4.35 16.16
C GLY A 51 -28.44 -5.49 15.61
N THR A 52 -28.41 -5.62 14.29
CA THR A 52 -27.58 -6.58 13.57
C THR A 52 -26.63 -5.89 12.58
N ALA A 53 -25.69 -6.65 12.04
CA ALA A 53 -24.91 -6.33 10.86
C ALA A 53 -24.65 -7.61 10.07
N THR A 54 -24.58 -7.50 8.75
CA THR A 54 -24.27 -8.61 7.85
C THR A 54 -23.00 -8.31 7.07
N ILE A 55 -22.09 -9.27 6.97
CA ILE A 55 -20.85 -9.17 6.20
C ILE A 55 -20.87 -10.33 5.20
N TYR A 56 -20.88 -10.05 3.90
CA TYR A 56 -21.04 -11.07 2.84
C TYR A 56 -22.22 -12.02 3.11
N ASP A 57 -23.39 -11.45 3.39
CA ASP A 57 -24.64 -12.15 3.72
C ASP A 57 -24.59 -13.05 4.98
N GLN A 58 -23.59 -12.87 5.84
CA GLN A 58 -23.43 -13.61 7.10
C GLN A 58 -23.68 -12.70 8.30
N ASP A 59 -24.50 -13.14 9.26
CA ASP A 59 -24.86 -12.35 10.45
C ASP A 59 -23.74 -12.39 11.50
N ILE A 60 -23.31 -11.21 12.00
CA ILE A 60 -22.20 -11.09 12.97
C ILE A 60 -22.51 -11.67 14.37
N ASN A 61 -23.74 -12.08 14.65
CA ASN A 61 -24.10 -12.72 15.92
C ASN A 61 -24.15 -14.25 15.80
N ILE A 62 -24.25 -14.78 14.58
CA ILE A 62 -24.48 -16.21 14.31
C ILE A 62 -23.29 -16.83 13.56
N ASP A 63 -22.82 -16.16 12.50
CA ASP A 63 -21.92 -16.72 11.50
C ASP A 63 -20.46 -16.24 11.65
N MET A 64 -20.07 -15.73 12.81
CA MET A 64 -18.73 -15.13 13.03
C MET A 64 -17.56 -16.04 12.63
N ASP A 65 -17.69 -17.36 12.79
CA ASP A 65 -16.64 -18.31 12.41
C ASP A 65 -16.44 -18.38 10.89
N LYS A 66 -17.50 -18.17 10.10
CA LYS A 66 -17.40 -18.07 8.64
C LYS A 66 -16.86 -16.70 8.25
N ILE A 67 -17.36 -15.63 8.88
CA ILE A 67 -16.92 -14.25 8.63
C ILE A 67 -15.41 -14.12 8.86
N ARG A 68 -14.88 -14.64 9.99
CA ARG A 68 -13.45 -14.54 10.35
C ARG A 68 -12.50 -15.26 9.40
N LYS A 69 -12.98 -16.20 8.58
CA LYS A 69 -12.16 -16.86 7.54
C LYS A 69 -11.86 -15.90 6.39
N ASN A 70 -12.82 -15.03 6.05
CA ASN A 70 -12.73 -14.11 4.93
C ASN A 70 -12.44 -12.66 5.37
N LEU A 71 -12.54 -12.35 6.66
CA LEU A 71 -12.29 -11.03 7.23
C LEU A 71 -10.87 -10.95 7.85
N GLY A 72 -10.09 -9.97 7.38
CA GLY A 72 -8.84 -9.54 7.99
C GLY A 72 -9.08 -8.44 9.03
N TRP A 73 -8.30 -8.46 10.12
CA TRP A 73 -8.31 -7.39 11.12
C TRP A 73 -6.88 -7.02 11.49
N CYS A 74 -6.57 -5.72 11.45
CA CYS A 74 -5.31 -5.17 11.90
C CYS A 74 -5.57 -4.35 13.17
N PRO A 75 -5.15 -4.83 14.36
CA PRO A 75 -5.34 -4.09 15.60
C PRO A 75 -4.57 -2.77 15.62
N GLN A 76 -5.00 -1.85 16.49
CA GLN A 76 -4.31 -0.57 16.69
C GLN A 76 -2.87 -0.74 17.21
N HIS A 77 -2.63 -1.76 18.02
CA HIS A 77 -1.30 -2.11 18.49
C HIS A 77 -0.72 -3.22 17.62
N ASN A 78 0.52 -3.02 17.18
CA ASN A 78 1.23 -4.03 16.41
C ASN A 78 1.46 -5.28 17.28
N VAL A 79 0.90 -6.40 16.87
CA VAL A 79 1.16 -7.71 17.49
C VAL A 79 2.42 -8.27 16.84
N LEU A 80 3.59 -7.84 17.35
CA LEU A 80 4.89 -8.32 16.89
C LEU A 80 5.49 -9.27 17.92
N PHE A 81 5.92 -10.44 17.47
CA PHE A 81 6.68 -11.37 18.29
C PHE A 81 8.18 -11.09 18.10
N GLU A 82 8.84 -10.54 19.11
CA GLU A 82 10.26 -10.13 19.04
C GLU A 82 11.23 -11.24 18.63
N LYS A 83 10.85 -12.49 18.89
CA LYS A 83 11.67 -13.68 18.60
C LYS A 83 11.43 -14.26 17.21
N LEU A 84 10.46 -13.74 16.45
CA LEU A 84 10.16 -14.21 15.10
C LEU A 84 10.72 -13.23 14.07
N THR A 85 11.36 -13.77 13.04
CA THR A 85 11.67 -13.03 11.82
C THR A 85 10.38 -12.64 11.09
N VAL A 86 10.47 -11.68 10.16
CA VAL A 86 9.33 -11.25 9.34
C VAL A 86 8.69 -12.43 8.60
N GLU A 87 9.51 -13.33 8.04
CA GLU A 87 9.04 -14.52 7.35
C GLU A 87 8.28 -15.46 8.29
N GLU A 88 8.87 -15.79 9.45
CA GLU A 88 8.22 -16.65 10.44
C GLU A 88 6.92 -16.04 10.96
N HIS A 89 6.86 -14.72 11.11
CA HIS A 89 5.67 -14.00 11.52
C HIS A 89 4.54 -14.13 10.49
N LEU A 90 4.85 -13.94 9.21
CA LEU A 90 3.89 -14.08 8.12
C LEU A 90 3.42 -15.52 7.96
N LEU A 91 4.34 -16.49 8.06
CA LEU A 91 4.01 -17.92 8.04
C LEU A 91 3.13 -18.33 9.23
N PHE A 92 3.41 -17.80 10.43
CA PHE A 92 2.63 -18.05 11.64
C PHE A 92 1.17 -17.60 11.46
N PHE A 93 0.95 -16.35 11.05
CA PHE A 93 -0.40 -15.83 10.83
C PHE A 93 -1.10 -16.49 9.63
N SER A 94 -0.37 -16.83 8.57
CA SER A 94 -0.90 -17.58 7.41
C SER A 94 -1.45 -18.94 7.83
N LYS A 95 -0.69 -19.70 8.64
CA LYS A 95 -1.13 -21.00 9.19
C LYS A 95 -2.34 -20.85 10.12
N LEU A 96 -2.34 -19.82 10.99
CA LEU A 96 -3.45 -19.54 11.90
C LEU A 96 -4.74 -19.21 11.15
N LYS A 97 -4.64 -18.46 10.04
CA LYS A 97 -5.75 -18.13 9.14
C LYS A 97 -6.10 -19.25 8.14
N GLN A 98 -5.39 -20.38 8.18
CA GLN A 98 -5.58 -21.52 7.27
C GLN A 98 -5.52 -21.13 5.79
N VAL A 99 -4.64 -20.19 5.44
CA VAL A 99 -4.45 -19.78 4.05
C VAL A 99 -3.72 -20.91 3.31
N GLN A 100 -4.47 -21.73 2.56
CA GLN A 100 -3.94 -22.98 2.00
C GLN A 100 -2.87 -22.79 0.90
N ASN A 101 -2.79 -21.60 0.29
CA ASN A 101 -1.86 -21.30 -0.82
C ASN A 101 -1.13 -19.95 -0.64
N GLY A 102 -0.95 -19.50 0.61
CA GLY A 102 -0.22 -18.26 0.89
C GLY A 102 1.29 -18.45 0.76
N GLN A 103 1.92 -17.82 -0.24
CA GLN A 103 3.37 -17.83 -0.40
C GLN A 103 3.96 -16.46 -0.09
N LEU A 104 4.98 -16.41 0.77
CA LEU A 104 5.78 -15.21 0.94
C LEU A 104 6.56 -14.94 -0.35
N LYS A 105 6.22 -13.86 -1.06
CA LYS A 105 6.88 -13.50 -2.32
C LYS A 105 8.16 -12.71 -2.10
N CYS A 106 8.18 -11.87 -1.07
CA CYS A 106 9.35 -11.09 -0.68
C CYS A 106 9.23 -10.60 0.76
N CYS A 107 10.37 -10.47 1.45
CA CYS A 107 10.48 -9.82 2.74
C CYS A 107 11.83 -9.11 2.86
N GLY A 108 11.91 -8.07 3.69
CA GLY A 108 13.16 -7.35 3.95
C GLY A 108 12.91 -5.92 4.40
N THR A 109 13.99 -5.17 4.60
CA THR A 109 13.89 -3.74 4.93
C THR A 109 13.26 -2.96 3.78
N SER A 110 12.68 -1.79 4.09
CA SER A 110 12.14 -0.89 3.06
C SER A 110 13.19 -0.60 1.98
N LEU A 111 14.44 -0.37 2.40
CA LEU A 111 15.57 -0.17 1.48
C LEU A 111 15.81 -1.39 0.59
N PHE A 112 15.86 -2.60 1.16
CA PHE A 112 16.03 -3.83 0.40
C PHE A 112 14.92 -4.03 -0.63
N LEU A 113 13.66 -3.86 -0.23
CA LEU A 113 12.50 -4.04 -1.11
C LEU A 113 12.50 -3.03 -2.26
N LYS A 114 12.75 -1.75 -1.97
CA LYS A 114 12.89 -0.70 -2.99
C LYS A 114 14.06 -0.93 -3.93
N THR A 115 15.20 -1.44 -3.43
CA THR A 115 16.36 -1.73 -4.28
C THR A 115 16.11 -2.95 -5.17
N THR A 116 15.43 -3.97 -4.63
CA THR A 116 15.23 -5.25 -5.29
C THR A 116 14.09 -5.19 -6.30
N PHE A 117 12.98 -4.53 -5.96
CA PHE A 117 11.74 -4.51 -6.74
C PHE A 117 11.33 -3.12 -7.24
N GLY A 118 11.93 -2.05 -6.71
CA GLY A 118 11.70 -0.69 -7.21
C GLY A 118 12.50 -0.41 -8.48
N GLU A 119 11.98 0.50 -9.31
CA GLU A 119 12.59 0.87 -10.60
C GLU A 119 13.61 2.02 -10.50
N GLY A 120 14.13 2.28 -9.30
CA GLY A 120 15.05 3.40 -9.06
C GLY A 120 14.32 4.64 -8.56
N TYR A 121 14.71 5.81 -9.05
CA TYR A 121 14.08 7.09 -8.70
C TYR A 121 13.36 7.66 -9.91
N VAL A 122 12.24 8.35 -9.68
CA VAL A 122 11.54 9.08 -10.74
C VAL A 122 12.02 10.53 -10.72
N LEU A 123 12.65 10.97 -11.82
CA LEU A 123 12.97 12.37 -12.05
C LEU A 123 11.85 13.01 -12.85
N THR A 124 11.21 14.02 -12.25
CA THR A 124 10.21 14.86 -12.91
C THR A 124 10.86 16.19 -13.29
N LEU A 125 10.77 16.57 -14.56
CA LEU A 125 11.25 17.85 -15.07
C LEU A 125 10.07 18.71 -15.52
N VAL A 126 10.02 19.95 -15.07
CA VAL A 126 9.00 20.93 -15.49
C VAL A 126 9.64 21.88 -16.50
N LYS A 127 9.07 21.95 -17.71
CA LYS A 127 9.51 22.89 -18.75
C LYS A 127 8.71 24.18 -18.71
N LYS A 128 9.35 25.29 -19.08
CA LYS A 128 8.72 26.61 -19.26
C LYS A 128 7.72 26.60 -20.42
N ASP A 129 8.06 25.88 -21.51
CA ASP A 129 7.19 25.61 -22.65
C ASP A 129 7.31 24.14 -23.09
N PRO A 130 6.21 23.36 -23.16
CA PRO A 130 6.24 21.95 -23.54
C PRO A 130 6.77 21.70 -24.97
N TRP A 131 6.65 22.71 -25.83
CA TRP A 131 6.98 22.66 -27.26
C TRP A 131 8.38 23.18 -27.59
N MET A 132 9.08 23.74 -26.60
CA MET A 132 10.38 24.39 -26.78
C MET A 132 11.53 23.49 -26.28
N GLY A 133 12.56 23.35 -27.11
CA GLY A 133 13.74 22.51 -26.86
C GLY A 133 13.57 21.04 -27.32
N SER A 134 14.56 20.53 -28.06
CA SER A 134 14.58 19.15 -28.56
C SER A 134 14.59 18.16 -27.40
N LYS A 135 13.76 17.12 -27.45
CA LYS A 135 13.81 15.99 -26.48
C LYS A 135 15.23 15.40 -26.41
N ASN A 136 15.98 15.44 -27.50
CA ASN A 136 17.30 14.83 -27.62
C ASN A 136 18.39 15.57 -26.81
N ASP A 137 18.31 16.89 -26.64
CA ASP A 137 19.32 17.66 -25.87
C ASP A 137 19.21 17.43 -24.36
N LEU A 138 18.00 17.14 -23.89
CA LEU A 138 17.73 16.76 -22.51
C LEU A 138 18.23 15.35 -22.24
N THR A 139 17.88 14.40 -23.11
CA THR A 139 18.32 13.01 -22.99
C THR A 139 19.86 12.93 -23.01
N SER A 140 20.53 13.67 -23.91
CA SER A 140 22.00 13.66 -23.98
C SER A 140 22.67 14.22 -22.72
N THR A 141 22.15 15.31 -22.15
CA THR A 141 22.68 15.89 -20.90
C THR A 141 22.47 14.96 -19.71
N ILE A 142 21.31 14.32 -19.63
CA ILE A 142 20.96 13.38 -18.55
C ILE A 142 21.85 12.13 -18.63
N THR A 143 21.99 11.53 -19.81
CA THR A 143 22.83 10.34 -20.04
C THR A 143 24.32 10.64 -19.88
N GLN A 144 24.78 11.88 -20.10
CA GLN A 144 26.17 12.26 -19.87
C GLN A 144 26.55 12.28 -18.37
N CYS A 145 25.61 12.69 -17.50
CA CYS A 145 25.85 12.81 -16.06
C CYS A 145 25.52 11.52 -15.30
N ILE A 146 24.51 10.79 -15.78
CA ILE A 146 24.12 9.48 -15.28
C ILE A 146 24.18 8.55 -16.50
N PRO A 147 25.30 7.86 -16.72
CA PRO A 147 25.49 6.98 -17.90
C PRO A 147 24.42 5.90 -18.04
N GLN A 148 23.75 5.56 -16.93
CA GLN A 148 22.67 4.59 -16.83
C GLN A 148 21.27 5.26 -16.84
N ALA A 149 21.17 6.56 -17.09
CA ALA A 149 19.88 7.23 -17.21
C ALA A 149 19.37 7.13 -18.64
N TYR A 150 18.24 6.48 -18.76
CA TYR A 150 17.46 6.31 -19.97
C TYR A 150 16.07 6.90 -19.72
N LEU A 151 15.39 7.33 -20.79
CA LEU A 151 13.96 7.65 -20.72
C LEU A 151 13.23 6.33 -20.49
N LYS A 152 12.75 6.10 -19.27
CA LYS A 152 12.20 4.83 -18.72
C LYS A 152 11.97 3.70 -19.78
N GLU A 153 12.84 2.69 -19.96
CA GLU A 153 12.89 1.36 -19.30
C GLU A 153 14.34 0.80 -19.03
N GLU A 154 14.61 0.35 -17.77
CA GLU A 154 15.80 -0.35 -17.17
C GLU A 154 17.16 0.29 -16.72
N THR A 155 17.31 0.47 -15.37
CA THR A 155 18.46 0.24 -14.44
C THR A 155 18.87 1.32 -13.40
N ARG A 156 19.53 0.78 -12.34
CA ARG A 156 19.80 1.26 -10.98
C ARG A 156 21.07 2.09 -10.85
N ASN A 157 21.03 3.22 -10.15
CA ASN A 157 22.20 3.74 -9.42
C ASN A 157 21.82 4.75 -8.31
N ARG A 158 22.52 4.72 -7.17
CA ARG A 158 22.18 5.48 -5.95
C ARG A 158 23.16 6.60 -5.56
N HIS A 159 24.25 6.79 -6.31
CA HIS A 159 25.43 7.49 -5.77
C HIS A 159 25.86 8.81 -6.43
N SER A 160 25.12 9.41 -7.38
CA SER A 160 25.52 10.68 -8.01
C SER A 160 24.49 11.81 -8.05
N PHE A 161 23.44 11.76 -7.22
CA PHE A 161 22.40 12.80 -7.22
C PHE A 161 22.92 14.24 -6.97
N PRO A 162 23.85 14.52 -6.04
CA PRO A 162 24.32 15.88 -5.81
C PRO A 162 25.02 16.51 -7.02
N GLU A 163 25.87 15.75 -7.70
CA GLU A 163 26.60 16.19 -8.89
C GLU A 163 25.64 16.34 -10.09
N PHE A 164 24.70 15.41 -10.23
CA PHE A 164 23.63 15.49 -11.22
C PHE A 164 22.76 16.75 -11.07
N PHE A 165 22.33 17.09 -9.86
CA PHE A 165 21.53 18.29 -9.61
C PHE A 165 22.31 19.57 -9.86
N SER A 166 23.60 19.61 -9.48
CA SER A 166 24.47 20.75 -9.77
C SER A 166 24.59 21.02 -11.27
N ILE A 167 24.72 19.97 -12.08
CA ILE A 167 24.76 20.12 -13.55
C ILE A 167 23.40 20.55 -14.10
N LEU A 168 22.29 19.98 -13.62
CA LEU A 168 20.94 20.41 -14.01
C LEU A 168 20.69 21.88 -13.69
N ASP A 169 21.10 22.36 -12.52
CA ASP A 169 20.98 23.76 -12.13
C ASP A 169 21.80 24.68 -13.04
N SER A 170 23.04 24.28 -13.39
CA SER A 170 23.91 25.04 -14.29
C SER A 170 23.38 25.13 -15.73
N ARG A 171 22.53 24.18 -16.15
CA ARG A 171 21.94 24.11 -17.51
C ARG A 171 20.44 24.42 -17.53
N LYS A 172 19.89 24.88 -16.42
CA LYS A 172 18.44 25.04 -16.23
C LYS A 172 17.80 25.99 -17.25
N GLU A 173 18.45 27.12 -17.53
CA GLU A 173 17.98 28.12 -18.50
C GLU A 173 18.06 27.63 -19.95
N SER A 174 19.18 27.00 -20.34
CA SER A 174 19.36 26.48 -21.70
C SER A 174 18.43 25.31 -22.02
N LEU A 175 18.08 24.51 -21.02
CA LEU A 175 17.14 23.40 -21.12
C LEU A 175 15.67 23.83 -20.97
N SER A 176 15.41 25.13 -20.74
CA SER A 176 14.06 25.67 -20.47
C SER A 176 13.33 24.96 -19.32
N ILE A 177 14.06 24.54 -18.29
CA ILE A 177 13.52 23.86 -17.11
C ILE A 177 13.15 24.92 -16.06
N THR A 178 11.91 24.93 -15.58
CA THR A 178 11.48 25.79 -14.46
C THR A 178 11.74 25.15 -13.10
N GLY A 179 11.70 23.82 -13.04
CA GLY A 179 12.01 23.06 -11.83
C GLY A 179 12.14 21.57 -12.09
N TYR A 180 12.67 20.86 -11.10
CA TYR A 180 12.73 19.41 -11.12
C TYR A 180 12.43 18.84 -9.73
N GLY A 181 11.99 17.59 -9.68
CA GLY A 181 11.76 16.84 -8.45
C GLY A 181 12.25 15.41 -8.61
N VAL A 182 12.81 14.85 -7.55
CA VAL A 182 13.17 13.44 -7.49
C VAL A 182 12.32 12.76 -6.44
N GLN A 183 11.64 11.70 -6.86
CA GLN A 183 10.81 10.88 -6.00
C GLN A 183 11.43 9.49 -5.88
N ASP A 184 11.59 9.03 -4.64
CA ASP A 184 11.95 7.65 -4.34
C ASP A 184 10.74 6.74 -4.58
N VAL A 185 10.97 5.52 -5.05
CA VAL A 185 9.90 4.54 -5.23
C VAL A 185 9.25 4.25 -3.89
N SER A 186 7.93 4.28 -3.86
CA SER A 186 7.16 4.00 -2.65
C SER A 186 7.06 2.50 -2.39
N LEU A 187 6.78 2.10 -1.14
CA LEU A 187 6.56 0.69 -0.85
C LEU A 187 5.26 0.18 -1.49
N GLU A 188 4.29 1.07 -1.70
CA GLU A 188 3.04 0.81 -2.39
C GLU A 188 3.28 0.47 -3.86
N GLU A 189 4.13 1.23 -4.56
CA GLU A 189 4.53 0.92 -5.94
C GLU A 189 5.27 -0.42 -6.04
N VAL A 190 6.19 -0.69 -5.10
CA VAL A 190 6.85 -2.00 -4.99
C VAL A 190 5.82 -3.12 -4.80
N PHE A 191 4.86 -2.92 -3.88
CA PHE A 191 3.81 -3.88 -3.61
C PHE A 191 2.96 -4.18 -4.85
N LEU A 192 2.45 -3.14 -5.52
CA LEU A 192 1.62 -3.29 -6.72
C LEU A 192 2.35 -4.10 -7.80
N LYS A 193 3.63 -3.82 -8.06
CA LYS A 193 4.42 -4.57 -9.04
C LYS A 193 4.62 -6.02 -8.70
N VAL A 194 4.99 -6.32 -7.44
CA VAL A 194 5.13 -7.71 -6.97
C VAL A 194 3.82 -8.47 -7.15
N THR A 195 2.67 -7.81 -6.93
CA THR A 195 1.36 -8.43 -7.16
C THR A 195 0.99 -8.58 -8.63
N GLU A 196 1.34 -7.63 -9.51
CA GLU A 196 1.10 -7.71 -10.95
C GLU A 196 1.92 -8.83 -11.61
N GLN A 197 3.21 -8.94 -11.28
CA GLN A 197 4.06 -10.03 -11.79
C GLN A 197 3.47 -11.41 -11.44
N TYR A 198 2.86 -11.54 -10.27
CA TYR A 198 2.20 -12.77 -9.85
C TYR A 198 0.91 -13.06 -10.64
N LYS A 199 0.08 -12.04 -10.89
CA LYS A 199 -1.12 -12.19 -11.74
C LYS A 199 -0.76 -12.66 -13.14
N THR A 200 0.30 -12.10 -13.74
CA THR A 200 0.77 -12.47 -15.09
C THR A 200 1.40 -13.87 -15.15
N MET A 201 2.01 -14.35 -14.06
CA MET A 201 2.51 -15.73 -13.97
C MET A 201 1.37 -16.74 -13.82
N ASN A 202 0.34 -16.44 -13.03
CA ASN A 202 -0.78 -17.36 -12.82
C ASN A 202 -1.80 -17.37 -13.99
N SER A 203 -1.94 -16.29 -14.76
CA SER A 203 -2.81 -16.31 -15.95
C SER A 203 -2.29 -17.27 -17.02
N ARG A 204 -0.97 -17.48 -17.14
CA ARG A 204 -0.37 -18.46 -18.06
C ARG A 204 -0.62 -19.92 -17.67
N PHE A 205 -1.11 -20.20 -16.47
CA PHE A 205 -1.47 -21.55 -16.03
C PHE A 205 -2.98 -21.84 -16.13
N CYS A 206 -3.83 -20.83 -16.31
CA CYS A 206 -5.26 -21.02 -16.51
C CYS A 206 -5.66 -21.34 -17.97
N ASP A 207 -4.75 -21.16 -18.94
CA ASP A 207 -4.99 -21.50 -20.35
C ASP A 207 -4.63 -22.96 -20.72
N LEU A 208 -4.36 -23.81 -19.72
CA LEU A 208 -3.98 -25.23 -19.91
C LEU A 208 -4.83 -26.23 -19.10
N SER A 209 -6.04 -25.84 -18.68
CA SER A 209 -7.00 -26.73 -18.02
C SER A 209 -8.34 -26.77 -18.74
#